data_AF-A0A1D2IF62-F1
#
_entry.id   AF-A0A1D2IF62-F1
#
_cell.length_a   1.000
_cell.length_b   1.000
_cell.length_c   1.000
_cell.angle_alpha   90.00
_cell.angle_beta   90.00
_cell.angle_gamma   90.00
#
_symmetry.space_group_name_H-M   'P 1'
#
loop_
_entity.id
_entity.type
_entity.pdbx_description
1 polymer ?
#
loop_
_entity_poly.entity_id
_entity_poly.type
_entity_poly.pdbx_seq_one_letter_code
_entity_poly.pdbx_strand_id
1 'polypeptide(L)'
;MTCPVLSVPSDAAEAARIGSALERLRGQLGGPGGPGGPDGGKGTKRGGRARFGIRAQLAVTAVLLLLWCVPVGLLLNRTDDSVGVPAPMVNDQRDRTDLVSDRVRRALNEAQADLVSTSRLVDVADRAATEKVLEDALRRHTRYAALYVVEAGGEVAARAGGDPHDWSDEKDLPLVRISGEGGRKPVLQAGAPLPEQEGVTLAGEVRVEFLNSLLKRPGLGEVRVADAKSRTLAASDGFLAFEELPREALTDLVRAGSVQVGAGPVENGLLVRDGDTITVAAAAPFSGGGVAADIGWTVVSWQNADRFQITAYEQEDRSVLAGLLGLAAIVVCLGWVHLVVARPLRALATSAEKLADGDLKAVLYPTYHDEVGAAVRSLELIRQQLRTRRQQQTRRPADPRPGEPRLGAGGR
;
A
#
# COMPACT_ATOMS: atom_id res chain seq x y z
N MET A 1 34.91 -7.66 10.75
CA MET A 1 35.99 -8.00 9.79
C MET A 1 35.28 -8.44 8.52
N THR A 2 35.23 -7.72 7.41
CA THR A 2 36.27 -7.00 6.66
C THR A 2 35.60 -5.86 5.88
N CYS A 3 36.13 -4.64 5.95
CA CYS A 3 35.68 -3.52 5.13
C CYS A 3 36.32 -3.63 3.73
N PRO A 4 35.56 -3.46 2.62
CA PRO A 4 36.17 -3.29 1.32
C PRO A 4 36.66 -1.85 1.18
N VAL A 5 37.96 -1.71 0.92
CA VAL A 5 38.61 -0.44 0.59
C VAL A 5 38.09 0.00 -0.79
N LEU A 6 37.27 1.05 -0.81
CA LEU A 6 36.85 1.73 -2.04
C LEU A 6 38.07 2.42 -2.65
N SER A 7 38.60 1.87 -3.74
CA SER A 7 39.69 2.47 -4.51
C SER A 7 39.10 3.54 -5.44
N VAL A 8 39.46 4.80 -5.19
CA VAL A 8 39.06 5.98 -6.00
C VAL A 8 40.13 6.21 -7.07
N PRO A 9 39.85 6.02 -8.39
CA PRO A 9 40.81 6.30 -9.46
C PRO A 9 40.57 7.65 -10.17
N SER A 10 39.66 8.49 -9.68
CA SER A 10 39.11 9.65 -10.44
C SER A 10 39.88 10.97 -10.29
N ASP A 11 40.57 11.19 -9.17
CA ASP A 11 41.37 12.43 -8.99
C ASP A 11 42.56 12.46 -9.96
N ALA A 12 42.99 11.30 -10.43
CA ALA A 12 44.16 11.13 -11.26
C ALA A 12 44.08 11.84 -12.62
N ALA A 13 42.91 12.11 -13.21
CA ALA A 13 42.84 12.63 -14.58
C ALA A 13 42.98 14.17 -14.65
N GLU A 14 42.19 14.92 -13.87
CA GLU A 14 42.33 16.38 -13.78
C GLU A 14 43.59 16.75 -12.99
N ALA A 15 43.93 16.01 -11.92
CA ALA A 15 45.19 16.18 -11.23
C ALA A 15 46.41 15.82 -12.11
N ALA A 16 46.32 14.83 -13.02
CA ALA A 16 47.41 14.59 -13.98
C ALA A 16 47.55 15.71 -15.01
N ARG A 17 46.46 16.35 -15.44
CA ARG A 17 46.53 17.53 -16.31
C ARG A 17 47.22 18.69 -15.61
N ILE A 18 46.79 19.00 -14.39
CA ILE A 18 47.41 20.02 -13.53
C ILE A 18 48.88 19.68 -13.27
N GLY A 19 49.18 18.43 -12.89
CA GLY A 19 50.54 17.95 -12.66
C GLY A 19 51.42 18.04 -13.90
N SER A 20 50.91 17.70 -15.08
CA SER A 20 51.65 17.84 -16.35
C SER A 20 51.91 19.30 -16.75
N ALA A 21 51.00 20.20 -16.39
CA ALA A 21 51.16 21.64 -16.62
C ALA A 21 52.16 22.24 -15.62
N LEU A 22 52.10 21.83 -14.35
CA LEU A 22 53.04 22.22 -13.32
C LEU A 22 54.45 21.69 -13.60
N GLU A 23 54.60 20.47 -14.13
CA GLU A 23 55.91 19.94 -14.52
C GLU A 23 56.51 20.71 -15.71
N ARG A 24 55.67 21.13 -16.67
CA ARG A 24 56.09 22.05 -17.74
C ARG A 24 56.51 23.41 -17.19
N LEU A 25 55.76 23.98 -16.24
CA LEU A 25 56.10 25.23 -15.56
C LEU A 25 57.40 25.10 -14.74
N ARG A 26 57.62 23.96 -14.08
CA ARG A 26 58.87 23.63 -13.38
C ARG A 26 60.06 23.62 -14.33
N GLY A 27 59.91 23.00 -15.50
CA GLY A 27 60.92 23.03 -16.56
C GLY A 27 61.24 24.45 -17.03
N GLN A 28 60.23 25.31 -17.16
CA GLN A 28 60.42 26.73 -17.51
C GLN A 28 61.08 27.55 -16.39
N LEU A 29 60.81 27.23 -15.12
CA LEU A 29 61.44 27.85 -13.95
C LEU A 29 62.87 27.32 -13.68
N GLY A 30 63.23 26.13 -14.17
CA GLY A 30 64.53 25.50 -13.96
C GLY A 30 65.69 26.10 -14.78
N GLY A 31 65.40 26.77 -15.89
CA GLY A 31 66.42 27.37 -16.77
C GLY A 31 67.30 26.35 -17.54
N PRO A 32 67.90 26.75 -18.67
CA PRO A 32 68.80 25.90 -19.44
C PRO A 32 70.17 25.83 -18.73
N GLY A 33 70.32 24.88 -17.80
CA GLY A 33 71.54 24.72 -17.01
C GLY A 33 71.64 23.41 -16.21
N GLY A 34 70.82 22.41 -16.51
CA GLY A 34 71.03 21.04 -16.03
C GLY A 34 71.88 20.27 -17.03
N PRO A 35 73.01 19.64 -16.64
CA PRO A 35 73.89 18.97 -17.58
C PRO A 35 73.30 17.63 -18.04
N GLY A 36 73.23 17.46 -19.36
CA GLY A 36 73.00 16.21 -20.09
C GLY A 36 71.52 15.93 -20.37
N GLY A 37 71.01 15.91 -21.60
CA GLY A 37 71.57 15.90 -22.96
C GLY A 37 70.48 15.29 -23.86
N PRO A 38 70.34 15.72 -25.13
CA PRO A 38 69.19 15.38 -25.96
C PRO A 38 69.41 14.05 -26.68
N ASP A 39 68.49 13.10 -26.52
CA ASP A 39 68.35 11.98 -27.46
C ASP A 39 66.90 11.81 -27.88
N GLY A 40 66.74 11.83 -29.19
CA GLY A 40 65.47 11.74 -29.88
C GLY A 40 64.83 10.36 -29.78
N GLY A 41 63.50 10.39 -29.84
CA GLY A 41 62.71 9.35 -30.49
C GLY A 41 62.77 7.96 -29.88
N LYS A 42 61.81 7.67 -29.00
CA LYS A 42 60.97 6.48 -29.13
C LYS A 42 59.63 6.77 -28.51
N GLY A 43 58.63 6.95 -29.39
CA GLY A 43 57.23 7.07 -29.02
C GLY A 43 56.83 5.90 -28.15
N THR A 44 56.66 6.16 -26.86
CA THR A 44 55.98 5.24 -25.97
C THR A 44 54.51 5.30 -26.35
N LYS A 45 54.06 4.25 -27.05
CA LYS A 45 52.65 3.94 -27.27
C LYS A 45 51.95 3.90 -25.91
N ARG A 46 51.42 5.03 -25.45
CA ARG A 46 50.52 5.09 -24.31
C ARG A 46 49.18 4.56 -24.78
N GLY A 47 48.94 3.29 -24.48
CA GLY A 47 47.73 2.56 -24.78
C GLY A 47 46.48 3.40 -24.51
N GLY A 48 45.61 3.42 -25.52
CA GLY A 48 44.26 3.95 -25.40
C GLY A 48 43.48 3.15 -24.36
N ARG A 49 43.57 3.57 -23.10
CA ARG A 49 42.52 3.29 -22.13
C ARG A 49 41.58 4.47 -22.18
N ALA A 50 40.38 4.23 -22.71
CA ALA A 50 39.30 5.18 -22.78
C ALA A 50 39.15 5.89 -21.42
N ARG A 51 39.52 7.17 -21.38
CA ARG A 51 39.54 7.98 -20.16
C ARG A 51 38.11 8.43 -19.89
N PHE A 52 37.41 7.67 -19.08
CA PHE A 52 36.11 8.04 -18.55
C PHE A 52 36.29 9.22 -17.58
N GLY A 53 35.99 10.44 -18.06
CA GLY A 53 36.10 11.66 -17.26
C GLY A 53 35.03 11.72 -16.16
N ILE A 54 35.11 12.74 -15.29
CA ILE A 54 34.16 12.99 -14.17
C ILE A 54 32.68 12.82 -14.56
N ARG A 55 32.31 13.10 -15.83
CA ARG A 55 30.94 12.87 -16.34
C ARG A 55 30.53 11.41 -16.35
N ALA A 56 31.44 10.50 -16.69
CA ALA A 56 31.17 9.07 -16.69
C ALA A 56 31.10 8.51 -15.28
N GLN A 57 31.91 9.01 -14.34
CA GLN A 57 31.80 8.62 -12.93
C GLN A 57 30.51 9.17 -12.31
N LEU A 58 30.16 10.44 -12.54
CA LEU A 58 28.88 10.99 -12.09
C LEU A 58 27.71 10.25 -12.74
N ALA A 59 27.82 9.86 -14.02
CA ALA A 59 26.82 9.03 -14.68
C ALA A 59 26.77 7.62 -14.06
N VAL A 60 27.90 7.01 -13.73
CA VAL A 60 27.96 5.69 -13.09
C VAL A 60 27.44 5.73 -11.66
N THR A 61 27.75 6.78 -10.89
CA THR A 61 27.21 6.99 -9.54
C THR A 61 25.72 7.30 -9.59
N ALA A 62 25.26 8.13 -10.54
CA ALA A 62 23.84 8.36 -10.77
C ALA A 62 23.13 7.07 -11.20
N VAL A 63 23.74 6.28 -12.08
CA VAL A 63 23.20 4.97 -12.51
C VAL A 63 23.20 3.99 -11.35
N LEU A 64 24.24 3.91 -10.51
CA LEU A 64 24.28 3.05 -9.32
C LEU A 64 23.24 3.47 -8.27
N LEU A 65 23.05 4.77 -8.07
CA LEU A 65 22.04 5.30 -7.15
C LEU A 65 20.63 5.10 -7.69
N LEU A 66 20.41 5.31 -9.00
CA LEU A 66 19.14 4.98 -9.64
C LEU A 66 18.90 3.47 -9.65
N LEU A 67 19.92 2.66 -9.93
CA LEU A 67 19.86 1.20 -9.88
C LEU A 67 19.68 0.68 -8.45
N TRP A 68 19.89 1.49 -7.41
CA TRP A 68 19.57 1.15 -6.03
C TRP A 68 18.17 1.65 -5.61
N CYS A 69 17.82 2.90 -5.95
CA CYS A 69 16.54 3.49 -5.58
C CYS A 69 15.36 2.98 -6.43
N VAL A 70 15.57 2.71 -7.71
CA VAL A 70 14.53 2.21 -8.61
C VAL A 70 14.08 0.82 -8.17
N PRO A 71 14.95 -0.16 -7.87
CA PRO A 71 14.50 -1.45 -7.38
C PRO A 71 13.92 -1.38 -5.98
N VAL A 72 14.41 -0.56 -5.06
CA VAL A 72 13.79 -0.43 -3.73
C VAL A 72 12.40 0.20 -3.84
N GLY A 73 12.22 1.22 -4.70
CA GLY A 73 10.91 1.81 -4.99
C GLY A 73 9.98 0.86 -5.75
N LEU A 74 10.48 0.14 -6.76
CA LEU A 74 9.67 -0.77 -7.59
C LEU A 74 9.48 -2.16 -7.02
N LEU A 75 10.36 -2.68 -6.16
CA LEU A 75 10.17 -3.97 -5.47
C LEU A 75 9.46 -3.83 -4.13
N LEU A 76 9.48 -2.65 -3.48
CA LEU A 76 8.59 -2.39 -2.35
C LEU A 76 7.21 -1.90 -2.81
N ASN A 77 7.09 -1.35 -4.02
CA ASN A 77 5.81 -0.96 -4.64
C ASN A 77 5.29 -1.98 -5.67
N ARG A 78 6.08 -2.97 -6.07
CA ARG A 78 5.56 -4.29 -6.43
C ARG A 78 5.40 -5.07 -5.14
N THR A 79 4.34 -4.75 -4.41
CA THR A 79 3.58 -5.87 -3.86
C THR A 79 3.23 -6.73 -5.08
N ASP A 80 3.62 -8.00 -5.04
CA ASP A 80 3.17 -9.02 -5.98
C ASP A 80 1.67 -8.87 -6.27
N ASP A 81 1.16 -9.55 -7.29
CA ASP A 81 -0.27 -9.68 -7.63
C ASP A 81 -1.21 -10.08 -6.45
N SER A 82 -0.68 -10.21 -5.23
CA SER A 82 -1.38 -9.96 -3.97
C SER A 82 -1.61 -8.47 -3.69
N VAL A 83 -2.74 -7.93 -4.14
CA VAL A 83 -3.40 -6.83 -3.42
C VAL A 83 -3.67 -7.35 -2.00
N GLY A 84 -2.79 -7.00 -1.06
CA GLY A 84 -2.94 -7.35 0.35
C GLY A 84 -4.12 -6.58 0.89
N VAL A 85 -5.30 -7.20 0.96
CA VAL A 85 -6.46 -6.60 1.60
C VAL A 85 -6.09 -6.32 3.07
N PRO A 86 -6.07 -5.04 3.50
CA PRO A 86 -5.70 -4.70 4.87
C PRO A 86 -6.59 -5.46 5.86
N ALA A 87 -5.99 -6.05 6.90
CA ALA A 87 -6.73 -6.68 8.00
C ALA A 87 -7.89 -5.82 8.57
N PRO A 88 -7.78 -4.47 8.64
CA PRO A 88 -8.90 -3.61 8.99
C PRO A 88 -10.16 -3.78 8.12
N MET A 89 -10.04 -4.11 6.84
CA MET A 89 -11.21 -4.32 5.95
C MET A 89 -11.93 -5.62 6.27
N VAL A 90 -11.18 -6.69 6.57
CA VAL A 90 -11.77 -7.97 7.00
C VAL A 90 -12.47 -7.81 8.34
N ASN A 91 -11.86 -7.06 9.27
CA ASN A 91 -12.46 -6.74 10.55
C ASN A 91 -13.73 -5.87 10.42
N ASP A 92 -13.70 -4.83 9.58
CA ASP A 92 -14.89 -4.00 9.32
C ASP A 92 -16.03 -4.82 8.70
N GLN A 93 -15.73 -5.71 7.75
CA GLN A 93 -16.72 -6.63 7.18
C GLN A 93 -17.30 -7.56 8.26
N ARG A 94 -16.44 -8.11 9.13
CA ARG A 94 -16.85 -8.97 10.26
C ARG A 94 -17.76 -8.22 11.22
N ASP A 95 -17.33 -7.07 11.74
CA ASP A 95 -18.09 -6.27 12.70
C ASP A 95 -19.46 -5.86 12.13
N ARG A 96 -19.49 -5.50 10.83
CA ARG A 96 -20.75 -5.17 10.15
C ARG A 96 -21.68 -6.37 10.00
N THR A 97 -21.13 -7.55 9.77
CA THR A 97 -21.89 -8.81 9.66
C THR A 97 -22.45 -9.23 11.01
N ASP A 98 -21.65 -9.12 12.08
CA ASP A 98 -22.07 -9.37 13.46
C ASP A 98 -23.25 -8.46 13.83
N LEU A 99 -23.19 -7.16 13.49
CA LEU A 99 -24.29 -6.21 13.70
C LEU A 99 -25.57 -6.58 12.94
N VAL A 100 -25.46 -7.12 11.72
CA VAL A 100 -26.63 -7.59 10.95
C VAL A 100 -27.20 -8.85 11.59
N SER A 101 -26.35 -9.79 11.97
CA SER A 101 -26.74 -11.01 12.69
C SER A 101 -27.51 -10.69 13.96
N ASP A 102 -27.00 -9.77 14.77
CA ASP A 102 -27.66 -9.32 16.00
C ASP A 102 -29.01 -8.65 15.74
N ARG A 103 -29.12 -7.86 14.66
CA ARG A 103 -30.40 -7.23 14.27
C ARG A 103 -31.43 -8.28 13.89
N VAL A 104 -31.06 -9.25 13.06
CA VAL A 104 -31.99 -10.31 12.61
C VAL A 104 -32.41 -11.17 13.79
N ARG A 105 -31.47 -11.62 14.62
CA ARG A 105 -31.74 -12.38 15.84
C ARG A 105 -32.68 -11.64 16.78
N ARG A 106 -32.42 -10.34 17.05
CA ARG A 106 -33.29 -9.52 17.90
C ARG A 106 -34.70 -9.38 17.31
N ALA A 107 -34.82 -9.16 16.00
CA ALA A 107 -36.12 -9.06 15.34
C ALA A 107 -36.94 -10.36 15.39
N LEU A 108 -36.27 -11.53 15.35
CA LEU A 108 -36.91 -12.84 15.54
C LEU A 108 -37.34 -13.08 16.98
N ASN A 109 -36.48 -12.73 17.95
CA ASN A 109 -36.84 -12.80 19.37
C ASN A 109 -38.02 -11.87 19.71
N GLU A 110 -38.05 -10.66 19.14
CA GLU A 110 -39.21 -9.74 19.25
C GLU A 110 -40.46 -10.34 18.62
N ALA A 111 -40.36 -10.96 17.44
CA ALA A 111 -41.49 -11.64 16.82
C ALA A 111 -42.01 -12.79 17.69
N GLN A 112 -41.15 -13.54 18.37
CA GLN A 112 -41.63 -14.57 19.29
C GLN A 112 -42.27 -13.97 20.54
N ALA A 113 -41.71 -12.89 21.09
CA ALA A 113 -42.28 -12.20 22.25
C ALA A 113 -43.67 -11.59 21.95
N ASP A 114 -43.87 -11.04 20.75
CA ASP A 114 -45.16 -10.55 20.26
C ASP A 114 -46.21 -11.67 20.24
N LEU A 115 -45.82 -12.88 19.79
CA LEU A 115 -46.69 -14.06 19.82
C LEU A 115 -47.00 -14.50 21.25
N VAL A 116 -46.01 -14.54 22.15
CA VAL A 116 -46.25 -14.87 23.57
C VAL A 116 -47.20 -13.87 24.24
N SER A 117 -47.10 -12.58 23.90
CA SER A 117 -48.04 -11.59 24.41
C SER A 117 -49.45 -11.79 23.84
N THR A 118 -49.55 -12.18 22.57
CA THR A 118 -50.83 -12.39 21.89
C THR A 118 -51.50 -13.69 22.36
N SER A 119 -50.74 -14.76 22.64
CA SER A 119 -51.28 -16.05 23.09
C SER A 119 -52.01 -15.95 24.43
N ARG A 120 -51.66 -14.98 25.27
CA ARG A 120 -52.35 -14.69 26.55
C ARG A 120 -53.71 -14.02 26.38
N LEU A 121 -54.03 -13.53 25.18
CA LEU A 121 -55.29 -12.86 24.85
C LEU A 121 -56.24 -13.77 24.05
N VAL A 122 -55.77 -14.96 23.67
CA VAL A 122 -56.52 -15.93 22.87
C VAL A 122 -57.38 -16.79 23.79
N ASP A 123 -58.64 -16.99 23.39
CA ASP A 123 -59.55 -17.95 24.02
C ASP A 123 -60.02 -18.96 22.96
N VAL A 124 -59.48 -20.18 23.04
CA VAL A 124 -59.75 -21.25 22.06
C VAL A 124 -61.21 -21.66 22.07
N ALA A 125 -61.94 -21.48 23.18
CA ALA A 125 -63.37 -21.79 23.25
C ALA A 125 -64.23 -20.81 22.44
N ASP A 126 -63.76 -19.58 22.22
CA ASP A 126 -64.43 -18.57 21.40
C ASP A 126 -63.59 -18.25 20.15
N ARG A 127 -63.85 -19.03 19.10
CA ARG A 127 -63.22 -18.85 17.79
C ARG A 127 -63.38 -17.42 17.26
N ALA A 128 -64.58 -16.83 17.37
CA ALA A 128 -64.85 -15.53 16.78
C ALA A 128 -64.14 -14.38 17.53
N ALA A 129 -64.04 -14.47 18.85
CA ALA A 129 -63.24 -13.54 19.64
C ALA A 129 -61.75 -13.69 19.34
N THR A 130 -61.26 -14.93 19.26
CA THR A 130 -59.86 -15.21 18.92
C THR A 130 -59.49 -14.68 17.53
N GLU A 131 -60.30 -14.93 16.50
CA GLU A 131 -60.04 -14.41 15.15
C GLU A 131 -59.91 -12.88 15.14
N LYS A 132 -60.72 -12.14 15.92
CA LYS A 132 -60.57 -10.68 16.06
C LYS A 132 -59.25 -10.27 16.72
N VAL A 133 -58.84 -10.97 17.78
CA VAL A 133 -57.55 -10.71 18.44
C VAL A 133 -56.39 -10.94 17.46
N LEU A 134 -56.46 -12.02 16.68
CA LEU A 134 -55.46 -12.32 15.66
C LEU A 134 -55.44 -11.29 14.53
N GLU A 135 -56.61 -10.82 14.06
CA GLU A 135 -56.68 -9.73 13.07
C GLU A 135 -56.06 -8.43 13.60
N ASP A 136 -56.35 -8.06 14.85
CA ASP A 136 -55.80 -6.85 15.48
C ASP A 136 -54.29 -6.97 15.69
N ALA A 137 -53.79 -8.17 16.03
CA ALA A 137 -52.37 -8.44 16.10
C ALA A 137 -51.71 -8.36 14.71
N LEU A 138 -52.32 -8.94 13.68
CA LEU A 138 -51.83 -8.88 12.30
C LEU A 138 -51.77 -7.42 11.78
N ARG A 139 -52.77 -6.60 12.13
CA ARG A 139 -52.81 -5.16 11.79
C ARG A 139 -51.72 -4.36 12.52
N ARG A 140 -51.45 -4.67 13.79
CA ARG A 140 -50.41 -3.99 14.59
C ARG A 140 -48.99 -4.42 14.22
N HIS A 141 -48.80 -5.70 13.89
CA HIS A 141 -47.50 -6.30 13.63
C HIS A 141 -47.38 -6.71 12.16
N THR A 142 -46.99 -5.77 11.29
CA THR A 142 -46.90 -5.97 9.83
C THR A 142 -45.87 -7.02 9.38
N ARG A 143 -45.05 -7.55 10.31
CA ARG A 143 -44.06 -8.60 10.06
C ARG A 143 -44.68 -9.96 9.74
N TYR A 144 -45.95 -10.19 10.13
CA TYR A 144 -46.63 -11.46 9.87
C TYR A 144 -47.44 -11.45 8.57
N ALA A 145 -47.46 -12.60 7.90
CA ALA A 145 -48.33 -12.91 6.77
C ALA A 145 -49.64 -13.55 7.22
N ALA A 146 -49.55 -14.41 8.23
CA ALA A 146 -50.68 -15.10 8.84
C ALA A 146 -50.41 -15.34 10.34
N LEU A 147 -51.48 -15.39 11.12
CA LEU A 147 -51.48 -15.79 12.52
C LEU A 147 -52.58 -16.83 12.71
N TYR A 148 -52.30 -17.91 13.43
CA TYR A 148 -53.26 -19.00 13.61
C TYR A 148 -52.98 -19.81 14.86
N VAL A 149 -54.04 -20.38 15.43
CA VAL A 149 -53.98 -21.23 16.63
C VAL A 149 -54.09 -22.68 16.18
N VAL A 150 -53.16 -23.49 16.64
CA VAL A 150 -53.04 -24.91 16.30
C VAL A 150 -53.25 -25.74 17.56
N GLU A 151 -54.13 -26.72 17.51
CA GLU A 151 -54.40 -27.66 18.61
C GLU A 151 -53.50 -28.91 18.52
N ALA A 152 -53.54 -29.77 19.55
CA ALA A 152 -52.63 -30.91 19.76
C ALA A 152 -52.64 -31.99 18.66
N GLY A 153 -53.53 -31.87 17.66
CA GLY A 153 -53.60 -32.71 16.47
C GLY A 153 -53.15 -32.03 15.17
N GLY A 154 -52.64 -30.80 15.22
CA GLY A 154 -52.32 -29.99 14.04
C GLY A 154 -53.53 -29.28 13.41
N GLU A 155 -54.71 -29.37 14.03
CA GLU A 155 -55.92 -28.70 13.54
C GLU A 155 -55.89 -27.21 13.85
N VAL A 156 -56.32 -26.39 12.88
CA VAL A 156 -56.34 -24.93 13.01
C VAL A 156 -57.67 -24.47 13.62
N ALA A 157 -57.64 -24.12 14.91
CA ALA A 157 -58.80 -23.67 15.68
C ALA A 157 -59.28 -22.26 15.28
N ALA A 158 -58.36 -21.37 14.92
CA ALA A 158 -58.64 -19.99 14.52
C ALA A 158 -57.50 -19.45 13.65
N ARG A 159 -57.79 -18.49 12.76
CA ARG A 159 -56.77 -17.89 11.87
C ARG A 159 -57.10 -16.46 11.47
N ALA A 160 -56.06 -15.70 11.13
CA ALA A 160 -56.16 -14.40 10.48
C ALA A 160 -55.03 -14.21 9.46
N GLY A 161 -55.31 -13.54 8.34
CA GLY A 161 -54.35 -13.27 7.28
C GLY A 161 -54.37 -14.33 6.16
N GLY A 162 -53.19 -14.75 5.72
CA GLY A 162 -53.03 -15.78 4.68
C GLY A 162 -53.48 -17.18 5.11
N ASP A 163 -53.46 -18.12 4.16
CA ASP A 163 -53.72 -19.53 4.47
C ASP A 163 -52.55 -20.12 5.27
N PRO A 164 -52.80 -20.74 6.43
CA PRO A 164 -51.77 -21.35 7.25
C PRO A 164 -51.08 -22.51 6.55
N HIS A 165 -49.77 -22.58 6.68
CA HIS A 165 -49.00 -23.78 6.40
C HIS A 165 -49.00 -24.72 7.60
N ASP A 166 -48.88 -26.01 7.32
CA ASP A 166 -48.87 -27.07 8.32
C ASP A 166 -47.91 -26.75 9.46
N TRP A 167 -48.40 -26.92 10.69
CA TRP A 167 -47.64 -26.76 11.92
C TRP A 167 -47.67 -28.09 12.66
N SER A 168 -46.53 -28.75 12.78
CA SER A 168 -46.36 -29.94 13.63
C SER A 168 -46.04 -29.52 15.07
N ASP A 169 -46.73 -30.10 16.05
CA ASP A 169 -46.42 -29.97 17.48
C ASP A 169 -45.51 -31.13 17.98
N GLU A 170 -44.67 -31.67 17.10
CA GLU A 170 -43.60 -32.59 17.53
C GLU A 170 -42.78 -31.95 18.66
N LYS A 171 -42.78 -32.62 19.82
CA LYS A 171 -41.91 -32.30 20.96
C LYS A 171 -40.48 -32.33 20.43
N ASP A 172 -39.77 -31.21 20.56
CA ASP A 172 -38.38 -30.96 20.13
C ASP A 172 -38.22 -30.06 18.87
N LEU A 173 -39.31 -29.62 18.24
CA LEU A 173 -39.19 -28.60 17.19
C LEU A 173 -38.93 -27.20 17.79
N PRO A 174 -37.99 -26.43 17.21
CA PRO A 174 -37.71 -25.08 17.69
C PRO A 174 -38.92 -24.17 17.48
N LEU A 175 -39.12 -23.24 18.42
CA LEU A 175 -40.20 -22.25 18.35
C LEU A 175 -40.07 -21.32 17.15
N VAL A 176 -38.89 -21.19 16.56
CA VAL A 176 -38.69 -20.54 15.26
C VAL A 176 -38.18 -21.59 14.29
N ARG A 177 -38.91 -21.81 13.20
CA ARG A 177 -38.61 -22.88 12.25
C ARG A 177 -38.97 -22.50 10.83
N ILE A 178 -38.46 -23.28 9.89
CA ILE A 178 -38.77 -23.11 8.48
C ILE A 178 -39.49 -24.33 7.98
N SER A 179 -40.54 -24.08 7.22
CA SER A 179 -41.28 -25.06 6.44
C SER A 179 -41.28 -24.68 4.95
N GLY A 180 -41.89 -25.54 4.13
CA GLY A 180 -41.97 -25.31 2.68
C GLY A 180 -40.72 -25.71 1.90
N GLU A 181 -39.92 -26.66 2.40
CA GLU A 181 -38.85 -27.26 1.60
C GLU A 181 -39.42 -27.81 0.27
N GLY A 182 -38.83 -27.42 -0.86
CA GLY A 182 -39.32 -27.74 -2.21
C GLY A 182 -40.32 -26.72 -2.80
N GLY A 183 -40.75 -25.72 -2.03
CA GLY A 183 -41.55 -24.60 -2.51
C GLY A 183 -40.72 -23.46 -3.14
N ARG A 184 -41.39 -22.51 -3.79
CA ARG A 184 -40.73 -21.33 -4.41
C ARG A 184 -40.31 -20.25 -3.42
N LYS A 185 -40.82 -20.29 -2.19
CA LYS A 185 -40.53 -19.33 -1.11
C LYS A 185 -40.36 -20.11 0.19
N PRO A 186 -39.35 -19.78 1.04
CA PRO A 186 -39.27 -20.36 2.36
C PRO A 186 -40.39 -19.81 3.23
N VAL A 187 -40.99 -20.65 4.08
CA VAL A 187 -42.02 -20.21 5.03
C VAL A 187 -41.39 -20.21 6.41
N LEU A 188 -41.21 -19.02 6.97
CA LEU A 188 -40.69 -18.88 8.33
C LEU A 188 -41.87 -18.83 9.30
N GLN A 189 -41.91 -19.78 10.23
CA GLN A 189 -42.95 -19.84 11.26
C GLN A 189 -42.31 -19.62 12.63
N ALA A 190 -42.97 -18.81 13.47
CA ALA A 190 -42.66 -18.66 14.88
C ALA A 190 -43.86 -19.14 15.71
N GLY A 191 -43.60 -19.77 16.85
CA GLY A 191 -44.60 -20.38 17.73
C GLY A 191 -44.51 -19.86 19.17
N ALA A 192 -45.66 -19.82 19.82
CA ALA A 192 -45.81 -19.53 21.24
C ALA A 192 -46.86 -20.47 21.84
N PRO A 193 -46.47 -21.40 22.72
CA PRO A 193 -47.43 -22.25 23.45
C PRO A 193 -48.40 -21.39 24.27
N LEU A 194 -49.65 -21.82 24.36
CA LEU A 194 -50.64 -21.18 25.23
C LEU A 194 -50.41 -21.62 26.68
N PRO A 195 -50.34 -20.67 27.64
CA PRO A 195 -49.97 -21.00 29.02
C PRO A 195 -50.99 -21.86 29.78
N GLU A 196 -52.27 -21.81 29.37
CA GLU A 196 -53.37 -22.51 30.07
C GLU A 196 -53.88 -23.75 29.32
N GLN A 197 -53.33 -24.05 28.13
CA GLN A 197 -53.79 -25.17 27.29
C GLN A 197 -52.60 -25.97 26.77
N GLU A 198 -52.44 -27.20 27.27
CA GLU A 198 -51.41 -28.11 26.80
C GLU A 198 -51.63 -28.53 25.35
N GLY A 199 -50.57 -28.50 24.55
CA GLY A 199 -50.62 -28.89 23.15
C GLY A 199 -51.34 -27.89 22.25
N VAL A 200 -51.59 -26.66 22.70
CA VAL A 200 -52.11 -25.60 21.85
C VAL A 200 -51.02 -24.54 21.63
N THR A 201 -50.76 -24.22 20.37
CA THR A 201 -49.71 -23.29 19.96
C THR A 201 -50.29 -22.17 19.11
N LEU A 202 -49.98 -20.93 19.47
CA LEU A 202 -50.16 -19.79 18.57
C LEU A 202 -48.97 -19.73 17.62
N ALA A 203 -49.22 -19.93 16.34
CA ALA A 203 -48.23 -19.84 15.28
C ALA A 203 -48.40 -18.56 14.46
N GLY A 204 -47.28 -18.00 14.03
CA GLY A 204 -47.23 -16.84 13.15
C GLY A 204 -46.24 -17.05 12.02
N GLU A 205 -46.71 -16.84 10.79
CA GLU A 205 -45.86 -16.86 9.60
C GLU A 205 -45.21 -15.50 9.40
N VAL A 206 -43.90 -15.44 9.52
CA VAL A 206 -43.09 -14.24 9.31
C VAL A 206 -42.83 -14.05 7.82
N ARG A 207 -43.07 -12.83 7.33
CA ARG A 207 -42.79 -12.47 5.93
C ARG A 207 -41.29 -12.55 5.65
N VAL A 208 -40.92 -13.28 4.61
CA VAL A 208 -39.52 -13.32 4.13
C VAL A 208 -39.06 -11.92 3.72
N GLU A 209 -39.96 -11.11 3.16
CA GLU A 209 -39.68 -9.73 2.78
C GLU A 209 -39.28 -8.86 3.99
N PHE A 210 -39.81 -9.15 5.19
CA PHE A 210 -39.39 -8.50 6.42
C PHE A 210 -37.92 -8.86 6.74
N LEU A 211 -37.56 -10.15 6.68
CA LEU A 211 -36.16 -10.56 6.87
C LEU A 211 -35.23 -9.93 5.83
N ASN A 212 -35.59 -10.00 4.54
CA ASN A 212 -34.79 -9.41 3.46
C ASN A 212 -34.56 -7.91 3.70
N SER A 213 -35.54 -7.20 4.26
CA SER A 213 -35.39 -5.78 4.59
C SER A 213 -34.35 -5.50 5.68
N LEU A 214 -34.16 -6.43 6.62
CA LEU A 214 -33.17 -6.31 7.71
C LEU A 214 -31.73 -6.51 7.21
N LEU A 215 -31.57 -7.24 6.11
CA LEU A 215 -30.27 -7.58 5.49
C LEU A 215 -29.75 -6.47 4.59
N LYS A 216 -30.60 -5.56 4.13
CA LYS A 216 -30.20 -4.44 3.27
C LYS A 216 -29.34 -3.46 4.05
N ARG A 217 -28.02 -3.51 3.82
CA ARG A 217 -27.07 -2.56 4.39
C ARG A 217 -26.04 -2.11 3.34
N PRO A 218 -25.89 -0.81 3.09
CA PRO A 218 -24.89 -0.31 2.14
C PRO A 218 -23.48 -0.74 2.55
N GLY A 219 -22.69 -1.19 1.56
CA GLY A 219 -21.26 -1.49 1.74
C GLY A 219 -20.93 -2.77 2.50
N LEU A 220 -21.84 -3.75 2.57
CA LEU A 220 -21.52 -5.14 2.95
C LEU A 220 -21.53 -6.11 1.74
N GLY A 221 -21.86 -5.60 0.55
CA GLY A 221 -22.06 -6.41 -0.64
C GLY A 221 -23.33 -7.25 -0.53
N GLU A 222 -23.19 -8.54 -0.80
CA GLU A 222 -24.26 -9.52 -0.68
C GLU A 222 -24.33 -10.04 0.76
N VAL A 223 -25.55 -10.18 1.27
CA VAL A 223 -25.80 -10.68 2.63
C VAL A 223 -26.88 -11.73 2.56
N ARG A 224 -26.64 -12.89 3.17
CA ARG A 224 -27.58 -14.00 3.24
C ARG A 224 -27.72 -14.52 4.66
N VAL A 225 -28.89 -15.05 4.99
CA VAL A 225 -29.13 -15.87 6.18
C VAL A 225 -29.12 -17.32 5.73
N ALA A 226 -28.27 -18.14 6.32
CA ALA A 226 -28.17 -19.56 6.05
C ALA A 226 -28.66 -20.38 7.25
N ASP A 227 -29.28 -21.52 6.99
CA ASP A 227 -29.64 -22.51 8.01
C ASP A 227 -28.42 -23.29 8.51
N ALA A 228 -28.63 -24.19 9.47
CA ALA A 228 -27.57 -25.06 10.01
C ALA A 228 -26.93 -26.00 8.96
N LYS A 229 -27.59 -26.20 7.81
CA LYS A 229 -27.07 -26.96 6.66
C LYS A 229 -26.40 -26.06 5.61
N SER A 230 -26.18 -24.77 5.92
CA SER A 230 -25.61 -23.76 5.01
C SER A 230 -26.46 -23.47 3.76
N ARG A 231 -27.78 -23.64 3.86
CA ARG A 231 -28.73 -23.31 2.78
C ARG A 231 -29.36 -21.95 3.00
N THR A 232 -29.56 -21.19 1.94
CA THR A 232 -30.05 -19.81 1.97
C THR A 232 -31.53 -19.74 2.34
N LEU A 233 -31.86 -18.90 3.32
CA LEU A 233 -33.21 -18.68 3.86
C LEU A 233 -33.76 -17.29 3.52
N ALA A 234 -32.88 -16.29 3.53
CA ALA A 234 -33.19 -14.91 3.22
C ALA A 234 -31.93 -14.25 2.65
N ALA A 235 -32.11 -13.20 1.85
CA ALA A 235 -30.99 -12.48 1.25
C ALA A 235 -31.30 -10.99 1.06
N SER A 236 -30.25 -10.16 1.02
CA SER A 236 -30.35 -8.72 0.75
C SER A 236 -30.75 -8.43 -0.69
N ASP A 237 -30.41 -9.33 -1.62
CA ASP A 237 -30.77 -9.31 -3.03
C ASP A 237 -31.20 -10.74 -3.47
N GLY A 238 -31.87 -10.86 -4.61
CA GLY A 238 -32.59 -12.08 -5.05
C GLY A 238 -31.88 -13.41 -4.75
N PHE A 239 -32.67 -14.40 -4.31
CA PHE A 239 -32.19 -15.74 -3.95
C PHE A 239 -33.24 -16.80 -4.28
N LEU A 240 -32.78 -18.05 -4.40
CA LEU A 240 -33.66 -19.22 -4.43
C LEU A 240 -33.76 -19.84 -3.03
N ALA A 241 -34.98 -20.18 -2.61
CA ALA A 241 -35.22 -20.79 -1.32
C ALA A 241 -34.39 -22.08 -1.16
N PHE A 242 -33.66 -22.20 -0.06
CA PHE A 242 -32.84 -23.37 0.28
C PHE A 242 -31.68 -23.66 -0.68
N GLU A 243 -31.29 -22.72 -1.54
CA GLU A 243 -30.11 -22.90 -2.37
C GLU A 243 -28.83 -22.89 -1.53
N GLU A 244 -27.85 -23.68 -1.96
CA GLU A 244 -26.52 -23.66 -1.38
C GLU A 244 -25.85 -22.28 -1.56
N LEU A 245 -24.93 -21.94 -0.67
CA LEU A 245 -24.14 -20.73 -0.84
C LEU A 245 -23.33 -20.81 -2.14
N PRO A 246 -23.16 -19.69 -2.86
CA PRO A 246 -22.62 -19.70 -4.22
C PRO A 246 -21.15 -20.16 -4.31
N ARG A 247 -20.44 -20.25 -3.19
CA ARG A 247 -19.06 -20.69 -3.10
C ARG A 247 -18.88 -21.63 -1.91
N GLU A 248 -18.15 -22.72 -2.12
CA GLU A 248 -17.82 -23.70 -1.07
C GLU A 248 -17.10 -23.05 0.12
N ALA A 249 -16.20 -22.10 -0.13
CA ALA A 249 -15.51 -21.35 0.92
C ALA A 249 -16.46 -20.60 1.88
N LEU A 250 -17.65 -20.20 1.42
CA LEU A 250 -18.67 -19.58 2.28
C LEU A 250 -19.36 -20.63 3.17
N THR A 251 -19.62 -21.82 2.62
CA THR A 251 -20.14 -22.96 3.38
C THR A 251 -19.16 -23.40 4.45
N ASP A 252 -17.87 -23.46 4.13
CA ASP A 252 -16.82 -23.77 5.09
C ASP A 252 -16.69 -22.67 6.16
N LEU A 253 -16.85 -21.40 5.79
CA LEU A 253 -16.85 -20.28 6.73
C LEU A 253 -18.04 -20.35 7.71
N VAL A 254 -19.24 -20.71 7.23
CA VAL A 254 -20.40 -20.96 8.11
C VAL A 254 -20.12 -22.10 9.07
N ARG A 255 -19.59 -23.22 8.55
CA ARG A 255 -19.24 -24.39 9.36
C ARG A 255 -18.20 -24.02 10.42
N ALA A 256 -17.15 -23.31 10.05
CA ALA A 256 -16.10 -22.86 10.96
C ALA A 256 -16.64 -21.93 12.05
N GLY A 257 -17.43 -20.92 11.67
CA GLY A 257 -18.04 -19.97 12.61
C GLY A 257 -19.03 -20.63 13.57
N SER A 258 -19.67 -21.74 13.18
CA SER A 258 -20.59 -22.50 14.04
C SER A 258 -19.89 -23.33 15.13
N VAL A 259 -18.58 -23.56 15.04
CA VAL A 259 -17.81 -24.31 16.05
C VAL A 259 -17.52 -23.40 17.25
N GLN A 260 -18.14 -23.71 18.40
CA GLN A 260 -17.86 -23.03 19.66
C GLN A 260 -16.57 -23.57 20.28
N VAL A 261 -15.50 -22.79 20.28
CA VAL A 261 -14.28 -23.13 21.04
C VAL A 261 -14.17 -22.20 22.25
N GLY A 262 -14.47 -22.73 23.44
CA GLY A 262 -14.02 -22.25 24.75
C GLY A 262 -14.48 -20.87 25.26
N ALA A 263 -14.92 -19.95 24.40
CA ALA A 263 -15.42 -18.62 24.79
C ALA A 263 -16.23 -17.86 23.72
N GLY A 264 -16.48 -18.44 22.53
CA GLY A 264 -17.26 -17.80 21.47
C GLY A 264 -16.90 -18.32 20.06
N PRO A 265 -17.56 -17.81 19.00
CA PRO A 265 -17.27 -18.15 17.61
C PRO A 265 -15.83 -17.80 17.21
N VAL A 266 -15.12 -18.75 16.60
CA VAL A 266 -13.73 -18.62 16.11
C VAL A 266 -13.75 -18.21 14.63
N GLU A 267 -12.81 -17.33 14.24
CA GLU A 267 -12.58 -16.82 12.88
C GLU A 267 -13.82 -16.68 11.97
N ASN A 268 -14.53 -15.56 12.15
CA ASN A 268 -15.75 -15.22 11.42
C ASN A 268 -15.49 -14.42 10.12
N GLY A 269 -14.26 -14.39 9.61
CA GLY A 269 -13.87 -13.57 8.46
C GLY A 269 -12.80 -14.26 7.62
N LEU A 270 -12.99 -14.27 6.31
CA LEU A 270 -12.12 -14.96 5.35
C LEU A 270 -11.89 -14.10 4.10
N LEU A 271 -10.65 -14.13 3.61
CA LEU A 271 -10.32 -13.66 2.27
C LEU A 271 -10.41 -14.85 1.31
N VAL A 272 -11.38 -14.79 0.39
CA VAL A 272 -11.56 -15.79 -0.66
C VAL A 272 -10.91 -15.25 -1.93
N ARG A 273 -9.94 -15.98 -2.46
CA ARG A 273 -9.31 -15.68 -3.76
C ARG A 273 -9.81 -16.68 -4.79
N ASP A 274 -10.47 -16.16 -5.82
CA ASP A 274 -10.97 -16.94 -6.95
C ASP A 274 -10.47 -16.29 -8.25
N GLY A 275 -9.43 -16.89 -8.84
CA GLY A 275 -8.67 -16.30 -9.93
C GLY A 275 -8.13 -14.92 -9.57
N ASP A 276 -8.50 -13.92 -10.38
CA ASP A 276 -8.13 -12.51 -10.20
C ASP A 276 -9.05 -11.75 -9.24
N THR A 277 -10.12 -12.38 -8.75
CA THR A 277 -11.07 -11.73 -7.83
C THR A 277 -10.74 -12.05 -6.38
N ILE A 278 -10.59 -10.99 -5.58
CA ILE A 278 -10.47 -11.10 -4.13
C ILE A 278 -11.80 -10.71 -3.52
N THR A 279 -12.37 -11.60 -2.72
CA THR A 279 -13.62 -11.39 -2.00
C THR A 279 -13.34 -11.39 -0.50
N VAL A 280 -13.85 -10.37 0.21
CA VAL A 280 -13.87 -10.34 1.66
C VAL A 280 -15.21 -10.92 2.11
N ALA A 281 -15.18 -12.01 2.86
CA ALA A 281 -16.36 -12.66 3.38
C ALA A 281 -16.35 -12.71 4.91
N ALA A 282 -17.52 -12.73 5.52
CA ALA A 282 -17.68 -12.91 6.95
C ALA A 282 -18.93 -13.76 7.25
N ALA A 283 -18.89 -14.53 8.34
CA ALA A 283 -20.02 -15.31 8.83
C ALA A 283 -20.23 -15.07 10.32
N ALA A 284 -21.46 -14.73 10.70
CA ALA A 284 -21.85 -14.40 12.06
C ALA A 284 -23.00 -15.32 12.49
N PRO A 285 -22.72 -16.41 13.23
CA PRO A 285 -23.78 -17.29 13.74
C PRO A 285 -24.66 -16.53 14.72
N PHE A 286 -25.95 -16.89 14.78
CA PHE A 286 -26.84 -16.41 15.82
C PHE A 286 -26.29 -16.89 17.16
N SER A 287 -25.89 -15.93 17.99
CA SER A 287 -25.27 -16.17 19.29
C SER A 287 -25.91 -15.27 20.35
N GLY A 288 -25.71 -15.62 21.62
CA GLY A 288 -26.35 -14.94 22.76
C GLY A 288 -27.60 -15.70 23.23
N GLY A 289 -28.62 -14.97 23.68
CA GLY A 289 -29.84 -15.55 24.28
C GLY A 289 -31.11 -15.38 23.43
N GLY A 290 -32.14 -16.11 23.84
CA GLY A 290 -33.48 -16.13 23.23
C GLY A 290 -33.65 -17.27 22.21
N VAL A 291 -34.89 -17.49 21.78
CA VAL A 291 -35.28 -18.62 20.91
C VAL A 291 -34.53 -18.68 19.59
N ALA A 292 -34.07 -17.53 19.07
CA ALA A 292 -33.35 -17.47 17.81
C ALA A 292 -31.86 -17.84 17.95
N ALA A 293 -31.30 -17.97 19.15
CA ALA A 293 -29.91 -18.42 19.31
C ALA A 293 -29.77 -19.93 19.06
N ASP A 294 -30.81 -20.71 19.38
CA ASP A 294 -30.76 -22.17 19.37
C ASP A 294 -31.05 -22.80 17.99
N ILE A 295 -31.50 -22.01 17.02
CA ILE A 295 -31.89 -22.50 15.68
C ILE A 295 -30.69 -22.76 14.74
N GLY A 296 -29.48 -22.37 15.13
CA GLY A 296 -28.25 -22.64 14.39
C GLY A 296 -28.12 -21.87 13.06
N TRP A 297 -28.81 -20.75 12.90
CA TRP A 297 -28.70 -19.94 11.69
C TRP A 297 -27.48 -19.03 11.73
N THR A 298 -26.99 -18.67 10.55
CA THR A 298 -25.79 -17.84 10.38
C THR A 298 -26.03 -16.77 9.33
N VAL A 299 -25.64 -15.53 9.62
CA VAL A 299 -25.59 -14.48 8.59
C VAL A 299 -24.24 -14.53 7.92
N VAL A 300 -24.23 -14.62 6.60
CA VAL A 300 -23.03 -14.58 5.77
C VAL A 300 -23.07 -13.33 4.92
N SER A 301 -21.96 -12.60 4.86
CA SER A 301 -21.80 -11.48 3.95
C SER A 301 -20.55 -11.65 3.12
N TRP A 302 -20.55 -11.11 1.90
CA TRP A 302 -19.36 -11.03 1.08
C TRP A 302 -19.39 -9.85 0.13
N GLN A 303 -18.21 -9.29 -0.10
CA GLN A 303 -18.02 -8.19 -1.02
C GLN A 303 -16.67 -8.32 -1.74
N ASN A 304 -16.67 -8.06 -3.04
CA ASN A 304 -15.44 -8.01 -3.81
C ASN A 304 -14.57 -6.82 -3.37
N ALA A 305 -13.26 -7.04 -3.28
CA ALA A 305 -12.27 -6.07 -2.86
C ALA A 305 -12.31 -4.77 -3.69
N ASP A 306 -12.58 -4.89 -5.00
CA ASP A 306 -12.69 -3.78 -5.96
C ASP A 306 -13.87 -2.83 -5.69
N ARG A 307 -14.93 -3.32 -5.03
CA ARG A 307 -16.13 -2.56 -4.68
C ARG A 307 -16.05 -1.88 -3.34
N PHE A 308 -15.09 -2.24 -2.48
CA PHE A 308 -14.84 -1.41 -1.32
C PHE A 308 -14.42 -0.05 -1.85
N GLN A 309 -15.07 1.02 -1.36
CA GLN A 309 -14.57 2.38 -1.59
C GLN A 309 -13.31 2.52 -0.76
N ILE A 310 -12.22 1.93 -1.25
CA ILE A 310 -10.97 1.92 -0.53
C ILE A 310 -10.48 3.36 -0.57
N THR A 311 -10.60 4.06 0.55
CA THR A 311 -9.68 5.14 0.93
C THR A 311 -8.28 4.53 1.16
N ALA A 312 -7.77 3.75 0.19
CA ALA A 312 -6.45 3.12 0.16
C ALA A 312 -5.34 4.14 -0.09
N TYR A 313 -5.61 5.41 0.12
CA TYR A 313 -4.69 6.49 -0.21
C TYR A 313 -3.65 6.78 0.89
N GLU A 314 -3.76 6.21 2.11
CA GLU A 314 -2.87 6.64 3.20
C GLU A 314 -1.56 5.85 3.33
N GLN A 315 -1.49 4.63 2.78
CA GLN A 315 -0.30 3.77 2.96
C GLN A 315 0.57 3.68 1.70
N GLU A 316 -0.02 3.80 0.50
CA GLU A 316 0.69 3.86 -0.78
C GLU A 316 1.48 5.19 -0.94
N ASP A 317 0.96 6.29 -0.40
CA ASP A 317 1.64 7.59 -0.50
C ASP A 317 2.95 7.65 0.30
N ARG A 318 3.11 6.89 1.39
CA ARG A 318 4.32 7.03 2.23
C ARG A 318 5.57 6.41 1.60
N SER A 319 5.44 5.30 0.88
CA SER A 319 6.56 4.69 0.15
C SER A 319 6.90 5.49 -1.10
N VAL A 320 5.90 6.01 -1.81
CA VAL A 320 6.08 6.88 -2.98
C VAL A 320 6.71 8.21 -2.57
N LEU A 321 6.26 8.85 -1.49
CA LEU A 321 6.86 10.06 -0.94
C LEU A 321 8.30 9.81 -0.44
N ALA A 322 8.55 8.69 0.25
CA ALA A 322 9.91 8.32 0.67
C ALA A 322 10.83 8.09 -0.54
N GLY A 323 10.32 7.46 -1.60
CA GLY A 323 11.04 7.28 -2.87
C GLY A 323 11.33 8.60 -3.58
N LEU A 324 10.35 9.48 -3.70
CA LEU A 324 10.50 10.82 -4.29
C LEU A 324 11.45 11.70 -3.49
N LEU A 325 11.38 11.67 -2.16
CA LEU A 325 12.31 12.38 -1.27
C LEU A 325 13.73 11.84 -1.39
N GLY A 326 13.90 10.52 -1.47
CA GLY A 326 15.19 9.89 -1.72
C GLY A 326 15.80 10.33 -3.05
N LEU A 327 14.99 10.35 -4.12
CA LEU A 327 15.42 10.81 -5.45
C LEU A 327 15.78 12.29 -5.45
N ALA A 328 14.97 13.14 -4.81
CA ALA A 328 15.26 14.57 -4.68
C ALA A 328 16.57 14.82 -3.93
N ALA A 329 16.82 14.13 -2.82
CA ALA A 329 18.07 14.23 -2.05
C ALA A 329 19.30 13.83 -2.89
N ILE A 330 19.20 12.77 -3.69
CA ILE A 330 20.27 12.33 -4.59
C ILE A 330 20.58 13.40 -5.63
N VAL A 331 19.57 13.99 -6.28
CA VAL A 331 19.75 15.04 -7.28
C VAL A 331 20.42 16.27 -6.66
N VAL A 332 20.01 16.68 -5.46
CA VAL A 332 20.61 17.80 -4.73
C VAL A 332 22.07 17.52 -4.38
N CYS A 333 22.37 16.35 -3.82
CA CYS A 333 23.73 15.95 -3.47
C CYS A 333 24.66 15.90 -4.69
N LEU A 334 24.20 15.32 -5.80
CA LEU A 334 24.98 15.26 -7.06
C LEU A 334 25.18 16.65 -7.68
N GLY A 335 24.13 17.47 -7.68
CA GLY A 335 24.20 18.86 -8.14
C GLY A 335 25.22 19.68 -7.33
N TRP A 336 25.23 19.49 -6.01
CA TRP A 336 26.16 20.15 -5.10
C TRP A 336 27.61 19.77 -5.38
N VAL A 337 27.92 18.47 -5.45
CA VAL A 337 29.29 17.98 -5.75
C VAL A 337 29.75 18.48 -7.13
N HIS A 338 28.86 18.52 -8.12
CA HIS A 338 29.18 19.04 -9.44
C HIS A 338 29.55 20.54 -9.41
N LEU A 339 28.78 21.35 -8.66
CA LEU A 339 28.99 22.79 -8.58
C LEU A 339 30.22 23.16 -7.75
N VAL A 340 30.45 22.48 -6.62
CA VAL A 340 31.50 22.84 -5.65
C VAL A 340 32.85 22.24 -6.00
N VAL A 341 32.89 21.01 -6.54
CA VAL A 341 34.16 20.30 -6.75
C VAL A 341 34.52 20.23 -8.23
N ALA A 342 33.64 19.70 -9.06
CA ALA A 342 33.98 19.42 -10.46
C ALA A 342 34.15 20.71 -11.31
N ARG A 343 33.30 21.72 -11.08
CA ARG A 343 33.37 22.98 -11.84
C ARG A 343 34.63 23.80 -11.50
N PRO A 344 35.02 23.98 -10.23
CA PRO A 344 36.22 24.73 -9.87
C PRO A 344 37.51 24.00 -10.25
N LEU A 345 37.60 22.67 -10.10
CA LEU A 345 38.76 21.89 -10.51
C LEU A 345 39.03 21.99 -12.02
N ARG A 346 37.97 22.02 -12.84
CA ARG A 346 38.10 22.26 -14.28
C ARG A 346 38.58 23.65 -14.63
N ALA A 347 38.05 24.66 -13.95
CA ALA A 347 38.49 26.03 -14.14
C ALA A 347 39.98 26.17 -13.77
N LEU A 348 40.41 25.50 -12.70
CA LEU A 348 41.79 25.44 -12.26
C LEU A 348 42.70 24.71 -13.25
N ALA A 349 42.29 23.53 -13.74
CA ALA A 349 43.04 22.79 -14.76
C ALA A 349 43.20 23.59 -16.06
N THR A 350 42.14 24.25 -16.52
CA THR A 350 42.18 25.10 -17.72
C THR A 350 43.10 26.30 -17.52
N SER A 351 43.10 26.88 -16.32
CA SER A 351 43.96 28.01 -15.97
C SER A 351 45.43 27.61 -15.88
N ALA A 352 45.73 26.45 -15.29
CA ALA A 352 47.08 25.90 -15.22
C ALA A 352 47.65 25.58 -16.61
N GLU A 353 46.82 25.05 -17.52
CA GLU A 353 47.23 24.81 -18.92
C GLU A 353 47.50 26.11 -19.67
N LYS A 354 46.61 27.10 -19.59
CA LYS A 354 46.84 28.42 -20.21
C LYS A 354 48.11 29.10 -19.70
N LEU A 355 48.39 28.96 -18.41
CA LEU A 355 49.62 29.48 -17.80
C LEU A 355 50.86 28.73 -18.32
N ALA A 356 50.80 27.41 -18.44
CA ALA A 356 51.88 26.59 -19.01
C ALA A 356 52.13 26.88 -20.50
N ASP A 357 51.08 27.23 -21.25
CA ASP A 357 51.14 27.63 -22.65
C ASP A 357 51.59 29.10 -22.85
N GLY A 358 51.86 29.82 -21.74
CA GLY A 358 52.53 31.11 -21.75
C GLY A 358 51.63 32.34 -21.65
N ASP A 359 50.34 32.19 -21.34
CA ASP A 359 49.45 33.31 -21.05
C ASP A 359 49.73 33.89 -19.65
N LEU A 360 50.69 34.81 -19.59
CA LEU A 360 51.04 35.55 -18.37
C LEU A 360 50.16 36.78 -18.14
N LYS A 361 49.18 37.07 -19.01
CA LYS A 361 48.36 38.28 -18.93
C LYS A 361 47.10 38.07 -18.09
N ALA A 362 46.49 36.88 -18.17
CA ALA A 362 45.32 36.53 -17.36
C ALA A 362 45.66 36.51 -15.86
N VAL A 363 44.96 37.34 -15.08
CA VAL A 363 45.07 37.37 -13.61
C VAL A 363 44.18 36.29 -13.02
N LEU A 364 44.73 35.45 -12.13
CA LEU A 364 43.98 34.41 -11.46
C LEU A 364 43.47 34.93 -10.12
N TYR A 365 42.15 35.12 -10.01
CA TYR A 365 41.50 35.58 -8.78
C TYR A 365 41.02 34.37 -7.95
N PRO A 366 41.48 34.21 -6.70
CA PRO A 366 40.90 33.23 -5.78
C PRO A 366 39.46 33.64 -5.47
N THR A 367 38.49 32.87 -5.96
CA THR A 367 37.06 33.12 -5.74
C THR A 367 36.53 32.37 -4.51
N TYR A 368 37.23 31.30 -4.11
CA TYR A 368 36.84 30.41 -3.00
C TYR A 368 37.89 30.47 -1.89
N HIS A 369 37.48 30.30 -0.62
CA HIS A 369 38.34 30.29 0.57
C HIS A 369 38.72 28.87 1.03
N ASP A 370 38.58 27.90 0.13
CA ASP A 370 38.90 26.49 0.36
C ASP A 370 40.29 26.11 -0.19
N GLU A 371 40.62 24.83 -0.11
CA GLU A 371 41.88 24.26 -0.65
C GLU A 371 42.05 24.53 -2.15
N VAL A 372 40.95 24.62 -2.91
CA VAL A 372 40.98 24.97 -4.33
C VAL A 372 41.39 26.43 -4.51
N GLY A 373 40.87 27.33 -3.67
CA GLY A 373 41.32 28.72 -3.59
C GLY A 373 42.80 28.87 -3.24
N ALA A 374 43.30 28.05 -2.31
CA ALA A 374 44.73 28.00 -1.98
C ALA A 374 45.59 27.58 -3.18
N ALA A 375 45.13 26.59 -3.96
CA ALA A 375 45.79 26.16 -5.20
C ALA A 375 45.75 27.22 -6.31
N VAL A 376 44.67 27.99 -6.43
CA VAL A 376 44.63 29.16 -7.36
C VAL A 376 45.64 30.22 -6.94
N ARG A 377 45.77 30.47 -5.63
CA ARG A 377 46.71 31.46 -5.09
C ARG A 377 48.17 31.07 -5.36
N SER A 378 48.51 29.78 -5.23
CA SER A 378 49.87 29.30 -5.53
C SER A 378 50.19 29.39 -7.04
N LEU A 379 49.23 29.11 -7.92
CA LEU A 379 49.36 29.33 -9.37
C LEU A 379 49.59 30.81 -9.72
N GLU A 380 48.91 31.74 -9.04
CA GLU A 380 49.12 33.18 -9.24
C GLU A 380 50.52 33.63 -8.79
N LEU A 381 51.04 33.09 -7.68
CA LEU A 381 52.43 33.34 -7.25
C LEU A 381 53.44 32.85 -8.31
N ILE A 382 53.20 31.67 -8.91
CA ILE A 382 54.02 31.13 -9.99
C ILE A 382 53.97 32.05 -11.23
N ARG A 383 52.79 32.53 -11.62
CA ARG A 383 52.62 33.49 -12.72
C ARG A 383 53.42 34.78 -12.49
N GLN A 384 53.35 35.33 -11.28
CA GLN A 384 54.08 36.56 -10.91
C GLN A 384 55.60 36.35 -10.99
N GLN A 385 56.12 35.23 -10.49
CA GLN A 385 57.54 34.90 -10.58
C GLN A 385 58.02 34.78 -12.04
N LEU A 386 57.25 34.11 -12.90
CA LEU A 386 57.56 33.97 -14.32
C LEU A 386 57.55 35.32 -15.06
N ARG A 387 56.58 36.18 -14.76
CA ARG A 387 56.50 37.53 -15.34
C ARG A 387 57.71 38.39 -14.95
N THR A 388 58.08 38.39 -13.67
CA THR A 388 59.25 39.13 -13.15
C THR A 388 60.55 38.65 -13.81
N ARG A 389 60.74 37.34 -13.96
CA ARG A 389 61.91 36.78 -14.66
C ARG A 389 61.96 37.19 -16.13
N ARG A 390 60.84 37.10 -16.86
CA ARG A 390 60.78 37.50 -18.28
C ARG A 390 61.11 38.98 -18.46
N GLN A 391 60.66 39.83 -17.54
CA GLN A 391 61.04 41.25 -17.52
C GLN A 391 62.52 41.44 -17.25
N GLN A 392 63.11 40.74 -16.27
CA GLN A 392 64.56 40.78 -15.99
C GLN A 392 65.41 40.30 -17.18
N GLN A 393 64.96 39.25 -17.87
CA GLN A 393 65.67 38.69 -19.03
C GLN A 393 65.59 39.62 -20.26
N THR A 394 64.48 40.34 -20.42
CA THR A 394 64.33 41.38 -21.46
C THR A 394 65.12 42.65 -21.12
N ARG A 395 65.37 42.91 -19.83
CA ARG A 395 66.15 44.05 -19.34
C ARG A 395 67.67 43.83 -19.32
N ARG A 396 68.16 42.62 -19.63
CA ARG A 396 69.60 42.33 -19.72
C ARG A 396 70.12 42.93 -21.04
N PRO A 397 70.87 44.04 -21.02
CA PRO A 397 71.38 44.66 -22.26
C PRO A 397 72.39 43.71 -22.91
N ALA A 398 72.37 43.65 -24.24
CA ALA A 398 73.41 43.00 -25.03
C ALA A 398 74.76 43.66 -24.71
N ASP A 399 75.67 42.90 -24.13
CA ASP A 399 77.05 43.34 -23.88
C ASP A 399 77.76 43.59 -25.22
N PRO A 400 78.43 44.74 -25.45
CA PRO A 400 79.12 45.00 -26.70
C PRO A 400 80.36 44.12 -26.81
N ARG A 401 80.47 43.38 -27.91
CA ARG A 401 81.62 42.55 -28.27
C ARG A 401 82.94 43.36 -28.24
N PRO A 402 83.99 42.92 -27.53
CA PRO A 402 85.32 43.48 -27.67
C PRO A 402 86.08 42.77 -28.80
N GLY A 403 86.47 43.52 -29.82
CA GLY A 403 87.29 43.05 -30.94
C GLY A 403 87.62 44.18 -31.92
N GLU A 404 88.67 44.94 -31.57
CA GLU A 404 89.72 45.64 -32.36
C GLU A 404 89.53 46.04 -33.85
N PRO A 405 90.42 46.88 -34.45
CA PRO A 405 91.31 47.93 -33.91
C PRO A 405 91.19 49.26 -34.71
N ARG A 406 91.75 50.38 -34.21
CA ARG A 406 92.17 51.49 -35.09
C ARG A 406 93.50 52.10 -34.64
N LEU A 407 94.51 51.85 -35.47
CA LEU A 407 95.77 52.57 -35.56
C LEU A 407 95.55 54.05 -35.94
N GLY A 408 96.25 54.93 -35.22
CA GLY A 408 97.23 55.87 -35.80
C GLY A 408 96.75 57.20 -36.40
N ALA A 409 97.11 58.29 -35.71
CA ALA A 409 97.64 59.60 -36.18
C ALA A 409 97.22 60.68 -35.15
N GLY A 410 98.04 61.57 -34.61
CA GLY A 410 99.43 61.96 -34.81
C GLY A 410 99.59 63.40 -34.28
N GLY A 411 100.66 63.65 -33.51
CA GLY A 411 101.34 64.95 -33.36
C GLY A 411 100.67 66.08 -32.55
N ARG A 412 101.17 66.32 -31.34
CA ARG A 412 102.28 67.27 -31.10
C ARG A 412 102.96 67.01 -29.76
#